data_AF-A0A0B1RZZ3-F1
#
_entry.id   AF-A0A0B1RZZ3-F1
#
_cell.length_a   1.000
_cell.length_b   1.000
_cell.length_c   1.000
_cell.angle_alpha   90.00
_cell.angle_beta   90.00
_cell.angle_gamma   90.00
#
_symmetry.space_group_name_H-M   'P 1'
#
loop_
_entity.id
_entity.type
_entity.pdbx_description
1 polymer ?
#
loop_
_entity_poly.entity_id
_entity_poly.type
_entity_poly.pdbx_seq_one_letter_code
_entity_poly.pdbx_strand_id
1 'polypeptide(L)'
;LQQRIADAHANVRQLTSTEAKLQYIRAWQALPEHGMHYFIVRFRNGRKADLIAVAINRLVKMNMENGESIKTWRFSNMKKWHVNWEIRHLKVSLRILL
;
A
#
# COMPACT_ATOMS: atom_id res chain seq x y z
N LEU A 1 -5.61 20.07 -23.26
CA LEU A 1 -6.10 19.65 -21.92
C LEU A 1 -7.59 19.91 -21.76
N GLN A 2 -8.08 21.12 -22.04
CA GLN A 2 -9.51 21.48 -21.93
C GLN A 2 -10.45 20.52 -22.67
N GLN A 3 -10.15 20.16 -23.93
CA GLN A 3 -10.96 19.19 -24.68
C GLN A 3 -11.06 17.83 -23.97
N ARG A 4 -9.93 17.28 -23.51
CA ARG A 4 -9.88 16.00 -22.78
C ARG A 4 -10.73 16.03 -21.50
N ILE A 5 -10.78 17.18 -20.81
CA ILE A 5 -11.61 17.37 -19.62
C ILE A 5 -13.09 17.42 -20.01
N ALA A 6 -13.45 18.14 -21.07
CA ALA A 6 -14.82 18.23 -21.56
C ALA A 6 -15.36 16.86 -21.99
N ASP A 7 -14.56 16.10 -22.73
CA ASP A 7 -14.91 14.73 -23.17
C ASP A 7 -15.10 13.79 -21.97
N ALA A 8 -14.21 13.85 -20.97
CA ALA A 8 -14.33 13.05 -19.76
C ALA A 8 -15.54 13.45 -18.90
N HIS A 9 -15.84 14.76 -18.81
CA HIS A 9 -16.99 15.28 -18.07
C HIS A 9 -18.32 14.81 -18.68
N ALA A 10 -18.40 14.67 -20.01
CA ALA A 10 -19.60 14.14 -20.67
C ALA A 10 -20.04 12.78 -20.11
N ASN A 11 -19.09 11.93 -19.67
CA ASN A 11 -19.37 10.60 -19.09
C ASN A 11 -19.95 10.64 -17.67
N VAL A 12 -19.84 11.77 -16.96
CA VAL A 12 -20.26 11.91 -15.55
C VAL A 12 -21.30 12.99 -15.33
N ARG A 13 -21.74 13.68 -16.39
CA ARG A 13 -22.63 14.85 -16.32
C ARG A 13 -24.01 14.54 -15.73
N GLN A 14 -24.47 13.30 -15.78
CA GLN A 14 -25.79 12.88 -15.27
C GLN A 14 -25.76 12.40 -13.81
N LEU A 15 -24.57 12.34 -13.19
CA LEU A 15 -24.44 11.92 -11.80
C LEU A 15 -24.92 13.01 -10.85
N THR A 16 -25.57 12.60 -9.77
CA THR A 16 -25.78 13.47 -8.61
C THR A 16 -24.45 13.82 -7.95
N SER A 17 -24.45 14.86 -7.10
CA SER A 17 -23.25 15.26 -6.35
C SER A 17 -22.65 14.10 -5.53
N THR A 18 -23.49 13.26 -4.92
CA THR A 18 -23.04 12.13 -4.12
C THR A 18 -22.43 11.03 -5.00
N GLU A 19 -23.07 10.69 -6.12
CA GLU A 19 -22.55 9.68 -7.04
C GLU A 19 -21.22 10.10 -7.66
N ALA A 20 -21.08 11.38 -8.05
CA ALA A 20 -19.83 11.91 -8.56
C ALA A 20 -18.69 11.79 -7.54
N LYS A 21 -18.95 12.11 -6.26
CA LYS A 21 -17.97 11.93 -5.17
C LYS A 21 -17.61 10.46 -4.94
N LEU A 22 -18.60 9.57 -4.94
CA LEU A 22 -18.37 8.12 -4.79
C LEU A 22 -17.56 7.56 -5.96
N GLN A 23 -17.85 7.96 -7.19
CA GLN A 23 -17.09 7.54 -8.36
C GLN A 23 -15.65 8.06 -8.31
N TYR A 24 -15.43 9.29 -7.84
CA TYR A 24 -14.10 9.82 -7.61
C TYR A 24 -13.31 8.96 -6.61
N ILE A 25 -13.93 8.60 -5.48
CA ILE A 25 -13.31 7.71 -4.48
C ILE A 25 -12.97 6.35 -5.10
N ARG A 26 -13.88 5.75 -5.88
CA ARG A 26 -13.63 4.47 -6.55
C ARG A 26 -12.48 4.56 -7.55
N ALA A 27 -12.41 5.63 -8.33
CA ALA A 27 -11.32 5.85 -9.27
C ALA A 27 -9.98 5.99 -8.54
N TRP A 28 -9.96 6.71 -7.41
CA TRP A 28 -8.78 6.79 -6.54
C TRP A 28 -8.40 5.42 -5.93
N GLN A 29 -9.40 4.65 -5.49
CA GLN A 29 -9.20 3.29 -4.94
C GLN A 29 -8.67 2.29 -5.97
N ALA A 30 -8.94 2.51 -7.26
CA ALA A 30 -8.47 1.66 -8.34
C ALA A 30 -7.01 1.93 -8.75
N LEU A 31 -6.36 2.97 -8.22
CA LEU A 31 -4.96 3.24 -8.50
C LEU A 31 -4.06 2.13 -7.90
N PRO A 32 -2.98 1.71 -8.58
CA PRO A 32 -2.13 0.60 -8.14
C PRO A 32 -1.56 0.72 -6.71
N GLU A 33 -1.19 1.94 -6.32
CA GLU A 33 -0.58 2.25 -5.01
C GLU A 33 -1.61 2.66 -3.95
N HIS A 34 -2.91 2.59 -4.26
CA HIS A 34 -3.93 2.96 -3.29
C HIS A 34 -3.85 2.08 -2.02
N GLY A 35 -4.03 2.73 -0.86
CA GLY A 35 -4.08 2.04 0.43
C GLY A 35 -2.72 1.54 0.92
N MET A 36 -1.61 2.03 0.35
CA MET A 36 -0.25 1.73 0.79
C MET A 36 0.25 2.84 1.74
N HIS A 37 0.69 2.44 2.94
CA HIS A 37 1.31 3.33 3.92
C HIS A 37 2.78 2.97 4.08
N TYR A 38 3.69 3.92 3.84
CA TYR A 38 5.12 3.66 3.73
C TYR A 38 5.87 4.02 5.01
N PHE A 39 6.79 3.15 5.43
CA PHE A 39 7.63 3.31 6.61
C PHE A 39 9.07 2.95 6.30
N ILE A 40 9.99 3.82 6.70
CA ILE A 40 11.43 3.52 6.67
C ILE A 40 11.75 2.58 7.82
N VAL A 41 12.39 1.46 7.52
CA VAL A 41 12.79 0.43 8.50
C VAL A 41 14.24 0.01 8.29
N ARG A 42 14.76 -0.82 9.19
CA ARG A 42 16.01 -1.54 8.98
C ARG A 42 15.77 -3.02 9.28
N PHE A 43 15.95 -3.88 8.30
CA PHE A 43 15.85 -5.32 8.52
C PHE A 43 17.03 -5.81 9.38
N ARG A 44 16.83 -6.91 10.11
CA ARG A 44 17.90 -7.55 10.89
C ARG A 44 19.09 -7.85 9.97
N ASN A 45 20.29 -7.47 10.41
CA ASN A 45 21.55 -7.56 9.65
C ASN A 45 21.63 -6.67 8.38
N GLY A 46 20.62 -5.82 8.14
CA GLY A 46 20.65 -4.83 7.07
C GLY A 46 21.57 -3.66 7.41
N ARG A 47 22.47 -3.31 6.49
CA ARG A 47 23.40 -2.16 6.66
C ARG A 47 22.77 -0.83 6.23
N LYS A 48 21.81 -0.86 5.30
CA LYS A 48 21.10 0.32 4.79
C LYS A 48 19.67 0.36 5.32
N ALA A 49 19.03 1.52 5.24
CA ALA A 49 17.59 1.62 5.45
C ALA A 49 16.86 0.86 4.32
N ASP A 50 15.64 0.40 4.60
CA ASP A 50 14.73 -0.27 3.69
C ASP A 50 13.35 0.40 3.78
N LEU A 51 12.48 0.17 2.79
CA LEU A 51 11.10 0.63 2.81
C LEU A 51 10.14 -0.54 3.01
N ILE A 52 9.18 -0.36 3.92
CA ILE A 52 8.02 -1.25 4.05
C ILE A 52 6.77 -0.46 3.74
N ALA A 53 5.98 -0.96 2.80
CA ALA A 53 4.60 -0.54 2.63
C ALA A 53 3.65 -1.48 3.37
N VAL A 54 2.72 -0.89 4.11
CA VAL A 54 1.61 -1.57 4.78
C VAL A 54 0.36 -1.33 3.94
N ALA A 55 -0.17 -2.40 3.36
CA ALA A 55 -1.46 -2.39 2.69
C ALA A 55 -2.53 -3.03 3.60
N ILE A 56 -3.80 -2.95 3.20
CA ILE A 56 -4.91 -3.54 3.94
C ILE A 56 -4.78 -5.06 4.20
N ASN A 57 -4.07 -5.80 3.33
CA ASN A 57 -3.98 -7.26 3.38
C ASN A 57 -2.55 -7.83 3.35
N ARG A 58 -1.52 -6.98 3.33
CA ARG A 58 -0.12 -7.40 3.14
C ARG A 58 0.88 -6.35 3.62
N LEU A 59 2.07 -6.81 3.96
CA LEU A 59 3.29 -5.99 3.99
C LEU A 59 4.06 -6.21 2.69
N VAL A 60 4.70 -5.17 2.18
CA VAL A 60 5.56 -5.22 1.00
C VAL A 60 6.89 -4.56 1.33
N LYS A 61 8.00 -5.31 1.23
CA LYS A 61 9.35 -4.72 1.19
C LYS A 61 9.55 -4.11 -0.18
N MET A 62 9.97 -2.87 -0.22
CA MET A 62 10.18 -2.11 -1.45
C MET A 62 11.61 -1.62 -1.55
N ASN A 63 12.10 -1.48 -2.77
CA ASN A 63 13.35 -0.82 -3.06
C ASN A 63 13.15 0.70 -2.88
N MET A 64 14.03 1.34 -2.10
CA MET A 64 13.95 2.77 -1.83
C MET A 64 14.32 3.65 -3.03
N GLU A 65 15.07 3.13 -4.00
CA GLU A 65 15.59 3.93 -5.12
C GLU A 65 14.57 4.03 -6.27
N ASN A 66 13.88 2.93 -6.58
CA ASN A 66 12.95 2.87 -7.71
C ASN A 66 11.50 2.54 -7.31
N GLY A 67 11.22 2.27 -6.03
CA GLY A 67 9.89 1.93 -5.54
C GLY A 67 9.40 0.53 -5.92
N GLU A 68 10.24 -0.33 -6.49
CA GLU A 68 9.80 -1.67 -6.89
C GLU A 68 9.57 -2.58 -5.68
N SER A 69 8.56 -3.46 -5.78
CA SER A 69 8.31 -4.47 -4.76
C SER A 69 9.38 -5.57 -4.79
N ILE A 70 10.09 -5.76 -3.68
CA ILE A 70 11.10 -6.81 -3.51
C ILE A 70 10.48 -8.08 -2.94
N LYS A 71 9.62 -7.95 -1.92
CA LYS A 71 9.03 -9.11 -1.23
C LYS A 71 7.67 -8.77 -0.62
N THR A 72 6.74 -9.70 -0.71
CA THR A 72 5.37 -9.54 -0.21
C THR A 72 5.04 -10.58 0.85
N TRP A 73 4.46 -10.13 1.97
CA TRP A 73 3.96 -10.96 3.04
C TRP A 73 2.47 -10.69 3.29
N ARG A 74 1.60 -11.65 2.94
CA ARG A 74 0.15 -11.53 3.17
C ARG A 74 -0.20 -11.70 4.64
N PHE A 75 -1.12 -10.89 5.16
CA PHE A 75 -1.63 -11.00 6.52
C PHE A 75 -2.31 -12.35 6.78
N SER A 76 -2.93 -12.96 5.77
CA SER A 76 -3.48 -14.31 5.83
C SER A 76 -2.46 -15.38 6.28
N ASN A 77 -1.16 -15.12 6.05
CA ASN A 77 -0.08 -16.03 6.41
C ASN A 77 0.57 -15.66 7.74
N MET A 78 0.19 -14.55 8.39
CA MET A 78 0.74 -14.13 9.68
C MET A 78 0.07 -14.88 10.82
N LYS A 79 0.87 -15.46 11.72
CA LYS A 79 0.37 -16.17 12.91
C LYS A 79 0.37 -15.29 14.16
N LYS A 80 1.46 -14.55 14.35
CA LYS A 80 1.67 -13.67 15.50
C LYS A 80 2.67 -12.59 15.16
N TRP A 81 2.60 -11.48 15.86
CA TRP A 81 3.59 -10.42 15.83
C TRP A 81 3.95 -10.03 17.28
N HIS A 82 5.16 -9.53 17.47
CA HIS A 82 5.65 -9.07 18.75
C HIS A 82 6.50 -7.82 18.54
N VAL A 83 6.26 -6.78 19.34
CA VAL A 83 7.11 -5.58 19.37
C VAL A 83 7.90 -5.58 20.66
N ASN A 84 9.22 -5.53 20.53
CA ASN A 84 10.09 -5.18 21.63
C ASN A 84 10.35 -3.67 21.56
N TRP A 85 9.81 -2.92 22.51
CA TRP A 85 9.91 -1.46 22.55
C TRP A 85 11.28 -0.95 23.00
N GLU A 86 12.00 -1.70 23.84
CA GLU A 86 13.34 -1.32 24.34
C GLU A 86 14.33 -1.20 23.20
N ILE A 87 14.32 -2.19 22.29
CA ILE A 87 15.21 -2.21 21.10
C ILE A 87 14.49 -1.78 19.82
N ARG A 88 13.21 -1.36 19.92
CA ARG A 88 12.36 -0.88 18.80
C ARG A 88 12.27 -1.87 17.63
N HIS A 89 12.12 -3.16 17.93
CA HIS A 89 12.04 -4.22 16.92
C HIS A 89 10.64 -4.82 16.82
N LEU A 90 10.13 -4.91 15.59
CA LEU A 90 8.95 -5.71 15.24
C LEU A 90 9.40 -7.07 14.69
N LYS A 91 8.87 -8.16 15.28
CA LYS A 91 9.03 -9.52 14.78
C LYS A 91 7.68 -10.07 14.34
N VAL A 92 7.58 -10.45 13.06
CA VAL A 92 6.39 -11.09 12.49
C VAL A 92 6.68 -12.57 12.25
N SER A 93 5.81 -13.45 12.75
CA SER A 93 5.89 -14.90 12.52
C SER A 93 4.89 -15.30 11.44
N LEU A 94 5.38 -15.98 10.40
CA LEU A 94 4.58 -16.44 9.27
C LEU A 94 4.31 -17.95 9.37
N ARG A 95 3.21 -18.40 8.77
CA ARG A 95 2.97 -19.82 8.49
C ARG A 95 3.96 -20.25 7.39
N ILE A 96 4.77 -21.26 7.69
CA ILE A 96 5.56 -21.96 6.68
C ILE A 96 4.59 -22.90 5.96
N LEU A 97 4.47 -22.73 4.64
CA LEU A 97 3.92 -23.78 3.78
C LEU A 97 5.11 -24.71 3.49
N LEU A 98 5.02 -25.94 4.00
CA LEU A 98 5.92 -27.03 3.59
C LEU A 98 5.50 -27.53 2.22
#